data_AF-A0A447MZ29-F1
#
_entry.id   AF-A0A447MZ29-F1
#
_cell.length_a   1.000
_cell.length_b   1.000
_cell.length_c   1.000
_cell.angle_alpha   90.00
_cell.angle_beta   90.00
_cell.angle_gamma   90.00
#
_symmetry.space_group_name_H-M   'P 1'
#
loop_
_entity.id
_entity.type
_entity.pdbx_description
1 polymer ?
#
loop_
_entity_poly.entity_id
_entity_poly.type
_entity_poly.pdbx_seq_one_letter_code
_entity_poly.pdbx_strand_id
1 'polypeptide(L)' 'MVRASISLGYIGIHETINALFGGEHLYDSEQLRAKGIAIVERLRQAVDQWKDETGYGFSLYSTPSENLL' A
#
# COMPACT_ATOMS: atom_id res chain seq x y z
N MET A 1 28.57 10.82 3.37
CA MET A 1 27.77 9.62 3.07
C MET A 1 26.39 10.08 2.66
N VAL A 2 26.03 9.96 1.38
CA VAL A 2 24.69 10.37 0.91
C VAL A 2 23.70 9.34 1.43
N ARG A 3 22.72 9.80 2.23
CA ARG A 3 21.63 8.95 2.73
C ARG A 3 20.59 8.88 1.61
N ALA A 4 20.66 7.84 0.77
CA ALA A 4 19.68 7.62 -0.29
C ALA A 4 18.37 7.09 0.32
N SER A 5 17.24 7.72 -0.03
CA SER A 5 15.89 7.23 0.32
C SER A 5 15.26 6.57 -0.90
N ILE A 6 14.70 5.39 -0.71
CA ILE A 6 14.01 4.62 -1.76
C ILE A 6 12.51 4.63 -1.45
N SER A 7 11.68 5.07 -2.39
CA SER A 7 10.23 5.15 -2.18
C SER A 7 9.51 3.98 -2.86
N LEU A 8 8.66 3.28 -2.11
CA LEU A 8 7.70 2.34 -2.68
C LEU A 8 6.35 3.05 -2.86
N GLY A 9 5.99 3.33 -4.10
CA GLY A 9 4.70 3.92 -4.44
C GLY A 9 3.63 2.85 -4.67
N TYR A 10 2.39 3.14 -4.27
CA TYR A 10 1.22 2.33 -4.62
C TYR A 10 0.03 3.21 -5.03
N ILE A 11 -0.89 2.65 -5.82
CA ILE A 11 -2.08 3.30 -6.39
C ILE A 11 -3.20 2.27 -6.56
N GLY A 12 -4.45 2.71 -6.43
CA GLY A 12 -5.63 1.95 -6.89
C GLY A 12 -5.95 0.74 -5.99
N ILE A 13 -5.88 0.91 -4.67
CA ILE A 13 -6.29 -0.15 -3.74
C ILE A 13 -7.77 -0.48 -3.94
N HIS A 14 -8.61 0.53 -4.22
CA HIS A 14 -10.03 0.33 -4.47
C HIS A 14 -10.29 -0.60 -5.67
N GLU A 15 -9.68 -0.33 -6.82
CA GLU A 15 -9.81 -1.16 -8.02
C GLU A 15 -9.17 -2.52 -7.83
N THR A 16 -8.06 -2.59 -7.12
CA THR A 16 -7.42 -3.87 -6.78
C THR A 16 -8.38 -4.76 -5.98
N ILE A 17 -9.05 -4.20 -4.97
CA ILE A 17 -10.02 -4.94 -4.18
C ILE A 17 -11.25 -5.33 -5.01
N ASN A 18 -11.79 -4.41 -5.82
CA ASN A 18 -12.94 -4.71 -6.68
C ASN A 18 -12.61 -5.79 -7.72
N ALA A 19 -11.41 -5.78 -8.31
CA ALA A 19 -10.96 -6.79 -9.28
C ALA A 19 -10.74 -8.17 -8.64
N LEU A 20 -10.23 -8.21 -7.40
CA LEU A 20 -9.92 -9.45 -6.69
C LEU A 20 -11.15 -10.09 -6.04
N PHE A 21 -12.11 -9.30 -5.58
CA PHE A 21 -13.21 -9.78 -4.74
C PHE A 21 -14.60 -9.60 -5.35
N GLY A 22 -14.75 -8.76 -6.38
CA GLY A 22 -15.96 -8.62 -7.19
C GLY A 22 -17.19 -8.04 -6.46
N GLY A 23 -18.06 -7.37 -7.23
CA GLY A 23 -19.50 -7.21 -6.93
C GLY A 23 -19.94 -6.28 -5.79
N GLU A 24 -19.09 -6.00 -4.78
CA GLU A 24 -19.42 -5.15 -3.63
C GLU A 24 -18.46 -3.96 -3.53
N HIS A 25 -18.99 -2.77 -3.20
CA HIS A 25 -18.16 -1.59 -2.97
C HIS A 25 -17.32 -1.77 -1.69
N LEU A 26 -16.05 -1.40 -1.75
CA LEU A 26 -15.11 -1.43 -0.62
C LEU A 26 -15.67 -0.78 0.66
N TYR A 27 -16.38 0.33 0.49
CA TYR A 27 -16.94 1.10 1.61
C TYR A 27 -18.17 0.44 2.24
N ASP A 28 -18.87 -0.41 1.49
CA ASP A 28 -20.10 -1.08 1.93
C ASP A 28 -19.81 -2.44 2.60
N SER A 29 -18.55 -2.91 2.55
CA SER A 29 -18.14 -4.19 3.11
C SER A 29 -16.92 -4.02 4.03
N GLU A 30 -17.15 -4.21 5.33
CA GLU A 30 -16.10 -4.16 6.35
C GLU A 30 -14.98 -5.18 6.06
N GLN A 31 -15.34 -6.34 5.49
CA GLN A 31 -14.37 -7.35 5.05
C GLN A 31 -13.50 -6.86 3.91
N LEU A 32 -14.07 -6.18 2.90
CA LEU A 32 -13.29 -5.63 1.78
C LEU A 32 -12.38 -4.50 2.24
N ARG A 33 -12.87 -3.64 3.14
CA ARG A 33 -12.05 -2.60 3.79
C ARG A 33 -10.87 -3.20 4.55
N ALA A 34 -11.10 -4.26 5.33
CA ALA A 34 -10.03 -4.95 6.06
C ALA A 34 -8.97 -5.54 5.11
N LYS A 35 -9.39 -6.07 3.96
CA LYS A 35 -8.45 -6.56 2.93
C LYS A 35 -7.64 -5.43 2.30
N GLY A 36 -8.24 -4.27 2.04
CA GLY A 36 -7.52 -3.09 1.56
C GLY A 36 -6.44 -2.64 2.54
N ILE A 37 -6.77 -2.59 3.84
CA ILE A 37 -5.81 -2.29 4.91
C ILE A 37 -4.69 -3.33 4.95
N ALA A 38 -5.01 -4.63 4.86
CA ALA A 38 -4.02 -5.70 4.89
C ALA A 38 -3.00 -5.61 3.74
N ILE A 39 -3.41 -5.14 2.55
CA ILE A 39 -2.49 -4.89 1.43
C ILE A 39 -1.51 -3.77 1.81
N VAL A 40 -2.00 -2.64 2.30
CA VAL A 40 -1.14 -1.50 2.70
C VAL A 40 -0.19 -1.90 3.83
N GLU A 41 -0.68 -2.65 4.82
CA GLU A 41 0.15 -3.18 5.91
C GLU A 41 1.25 -4.11 5.38
N ARG A 42 0.95 -4.97 4.42
CA ARG A 42 1.95 -5.87 3.81
C ARG A 42 3.02 -5.11 3.05
N LEU A 43 2.67 -4.03 2.36
CA LEU A 43 3.61 -3.14 1.68
C LEU A 43 4.50 -2.41 2.69
N ARG A 44 3.92 -1.94 3.80
CA ARG A 44 4.67 -1.30 4.89
C ARG A 44 5.68 -2.26 5.52
N GLN A 45 5.28 -3.49 5.81
CA GLN A 45 6.17 -4.52 6.34
C GLN A 45 7.35 -4.82 5.39
N ALA A 46 7.12 -4.80 4.08
CA ALA A 46 8.20 -4.99 3.10
C ALA A 46 9.23 -3.84 3.16
N VAL A 47 8.74 -2.60 3.21
CA VAL A 47 9.57 -1.39 3.35
C VAL A 47 10.38 -1.43 4.66
N ASP A 48 9.76 -1.81 5.77
CA ASP A 48 10.43 -1.93 7.07
C ASP A 48 11.49 -3.06 7.04
N GLN A 49 11.18 -4.20 6.43
CA GLN A 49 12.13 -5.30 6.26
C GLN A 49 13.34 -4.89 5.40
N TRP A 50 13.13 -4.24 4.27
CA TRP A 50 14.24 -3.79 3.41
C TRP A 50 15.11 -2.73 4.08
N LYS A 51 14.51 -1.90 4.93
CA LYS A 51 15.24 -0.93 5.75
C LYS A 51 16.19 -1.64 6.72
N ASP A 52 15.71 -2.68 7.39
CA ASP A 52 16.53 -3.46 8.33
C ASP A 52 17.64 -4.25 7.60
N GLU A 53 17.33 -4.82 6.43
CA GLU A 53 18.28 -5.65 5.68
C GLU A 53 19.41 -4.84 5.00
N THR A 54 19.10 -3.62 4.53
CA THR A 54 20.02 -2.87 3.67
C THR A 54 20.59 -1.60 4.32
N GLY A 55 19.97 -1.12 5.40
CA GLY A 55 20.30 0.17 6.02
C GLY A 55 19.88 1.39 5.21
N TYR A 56 19.22 1.22 4.05
CA TYR A 56 18.63 2.32 3.29
C TYR A 56 17.29 2.77 3.88
N GLY A 57 16.97 4.05 3.75
CA GLY A 57 15.68 4.57 4.18
C GLY A 57 14.61 4.24 3.15
N PHE A 58 13.74 3.27 3.43
CA PHE A 58 12.55 3.05 2.61
C PHE A 58 11.35 3.81 3.19
N SER A 59 10.54 4.39 2.32
CA SER A 59 9.28 5.04 2.68
C SER A 59 8.14 4.48 1.83
N LEU A 60 7.01 4.17 2.46
CA LEU A 60 5.77 3.85 1.75
C LEU A 60 5.08 5.17 1.38
N TYR A 61 4.82 5.39 0.09
CA TYR A 61 4.19 6.60 -0.42
C TYR A 61 2.87 6.27 -1.09
N SER A 62 1.76 6.69 -0.47
CA SER A 62 0.46 6.71 -1.12
C SER A 62 0.54 7.75 -2.24
N THR A 63 0.48 7.32 -3.50
CA THR A 63 0.50 8.29 -4.60
C THR A 63 -0.78 9.14 -4.55
N PRO A 64 -0.72 10.44 -4.89
CA PRO A 64 -1.86 11.36 -4.79
C PRO A 64 -3.10 10.90 -5.57
N SER A 65 -2.95 9.93 -6.48
CA SER A 65 -4.04 9.30 -7.21
C SER A 65 -4.92 8.35 -6.40
N GLU A 66 -4.58 7.97 -5.16
CA GLU A 66 -5.48 7.23 -4.26
C GLU A 66 -6.67 8.07 -3.74
N ASN A 67 -6.54 9.40 -3.72
CA ASN A 67 -7.59 10.33 -3.32
C ASN A 67 -8.36 10.93 -4.52
N LEU A 68 -8.05 10.51 -5.76
CA LEU A 68 -8.65 11.04 -6.99
C LEU A 68 -9.86 10.23 -7.49
N LEU A 69 -10.36 9.28 -6.69
CA LEU A 69 -11.54 8.46 -6.98
C LEU A 69 -12.58 8.56 -5.86
#